data_AF-A0A5P2CS21-F1
#
_entry.id   AF-A0A5P2CS21-F1
#
_cell.length_a   1.000
_cell.length_b   1.000
_cell.length_c   1.000
_cell.angle_alpha   90.00
_cell.angle_beta   90.00
_cell.angle_gamma   90.00
#
_symmetry.space_group_name_H-M   'P 1'
#
loop_
_entity.id
_entity.type
_entity.pdbx_description
1 polymer ?
#
loop_
_entity_poly.entity_id
_entity_poly.type
_entity_poly.pdbx_seq_one_letter_code
_entity_poly.pdbx_strand_id
1 'polypeptide(L)' 'MTVLLSIALLAALAYGLRCWLSPFGACRRCHGLGYRLRTSRSGRPRRGKPCRRCRASGLRLRVGRRLTNYARGIHRDGTR' A
#
# COMPACT_ATOMS: atom_id res chain seq x y z
N MET A 1 -30.44 18.54 10.70
CA MET A 1 -29.09 19.06 10.39
C MET A 1 -27.99 18.32 11.18
N THR A 2 -28.15 18.13 12.50
CA THR A 2 -27.18 17.41 13.36
C THR A 2 -26.94 15.95 12.99
N VAL A 3 -27.98 15.21 12.58
CA VAL A 3 -27.88 13.80 12.18
C VAL A 3 -27.00 13.59 10.94
N LEU A 4 -27.07 14.49 9.96
CA LEU A 4 -26.23 14.40 8.76
C LEU A 4 -24.76 14.66 9.08
N LEU A 5 -24.49 15.62 9.97
CA LEU A 5 -23.15 15.92 10.46
C LEU A 5 -22.52 14.74 11.20
N SER A 6 -23.27 14.09 12.09
CA SER A 6 -22.77 12.93 12.83
C SER A 6 -22.50 11.72 11.92
N ILE A 7 -23.37 11.45 10.93
CA ILE A 7 -23.13 10.40 9.93
C ILE A 7 -21.88 10.70 9.10
N ALA A 8 -21.72 11.94 8.62
CA ALA A 8 -20.57 12.34 7.83
C ALA A 8 -19.25 12.21 8.62
N LEU A 9 -19.27 12.61 9.90
CA LEU A 9 -18.11 12.49 10.79
C LEU A 9 -17.74 11.01 11.02
N LEU A 10 -18.71 10.15 11.31
CA LEU A 10 -18.48 8.71 11.48
C LEU A 10 -17.93 8.07 10.21
N ALA A 11 -18.45 8.43 9.04
CA ALA A 11 -17.95 7.94 7.76
C ALA A 11 -16.49 8.36 7.51
N ALA A 12 -16.15 9.62 7.80
CA ALA A 12 -14.78 10.13 7.68
C ALA A 12 -13.82 9.41 8.64
N LEU A 13 -14.21 9.22 9.89
CA LEU A 13 -13.43 8.48 10.89
C LEU A 13 -13.24 7.02 10.49
N ALA A 14 -14.30 6.33 10.07
CA ALA A 14 -14.23 4.94 9.62
C ALA A 14 -13.30 4.78 8.39
N TYR A 15 -13.36 5.71 7.43
CA TYR A 15 -12.47 5.71 6.28
C TYR A 15 -11.01 5.94 6.69
N GLY A 16 -10.76 6.91 7.57
CA GLY A 16 -9.44 7.19 8.12
C GLY A 16 -8.86 5.98 8.86
N LEU A 17 -9.65 5.36 9.73
CA LEU A 17 -9.27 4.18 10.50
C LEU A 17 -8.94 2.99 9.59
N ARG A 18 -9.75 2.75 8.55
CA ARG A 18 -9.49 1.70 7.57
C ARG A 18 -8.20 1.94 6.77
N CYS A 19 -7.93 3.20 6.42
CA CYS A 19 -6.67 3.57 5.80
C CYS A 19 -5.46 3.34 6.72
N TRP A 20 -5.65 3.47 8.03
CA TRP A 20 -4.60 3.28 9.02
C TRP A 20 -4.34 1.79 9.34
N LEU A 21 -5.41 1.00 9.53
CA LEU A 21 -5.34 -0.43 9.84
C LEU A 21 -4.75 -1.27 8.69
N SER A 22 -5.03 -0.92 7.44
CA SER A 22 -4.50 -1.63 6.27
C SER A 22 -3.62 -0.71 5.40
N PRO A 23 -2.42 -0.34 5.87
CA PRO A 23 -1.57 0.61 5.15
C PRO A 23 -1.00 0.04 3.84
N PHE A 24 -0.97 -1.29 3.72
CA PHE A 24 -0.43 -2.01 2.58
C PHE A 24 -1.54 -2.78 1.85
N GLY A 25 -1.57 -2.66 0.54
CA GLY A 25 -2.34 -3.55 -0.34
C GLY A 25 -1.40 -4.44 -1.15
N ALA A 26 -1.91 -5.50 -1.76
CA ALA A 26 -1.13 -6.31 -2.69
C ALA A 26 -0.75 -5.48 -3.93
N CYS A 27 0.49 -5.64 -4.41
CA CYS A 27 0.90 -5.04 -5.67
C CYS A 27 0.11 -5.67 -6.82
N ARG A 28 -0.66 -4.85 -7.56
CA ARG A 28 -1.52 -5.31 -8.68
C ARG A 28 -0.76 -6.03 -9.81
N ARG A 29 0.56 -5.85 -9.91
CA ARG A 29 1.36 -6.42 -11.01
C ARG A 29 1.97 -7.78 -10.69
N CYS A 30 2.23 -8.06 -9.42
CA CYS A 30 2.77 -9.34 -8.97
C CYS A 30 1.84 -10.05 -7.97
N HIS A 31 0.61 -9.56 -7.80
CA HIS A 31 -0.40 -10.11 -6.90
C HIS A 31 0.11 -10.40 -5.49
N GLY A 32 0.95 -9.52 -4.93
CA GLY A 32 1.50 -9.70 -3.58
C GLY A 32 2.82 -10.48 -3.51
N LEU A 33 3.26 -11.15 -4.58
CA LEU A 33 4.43 -12.05 -4.54
C LEU A 33 5.79 -11.34 -4.47
N GLY A 34 5.87 -10.09 -4.94
CA GLY A 34 7.13 -9.36 -5.06
C GLY A 34 8.01 -9.77 -6.26
N TYR A 35 7.62 -10.78 -7.03
CA TYR A 35 8.33 -11.21 -8.22
C TYR A 35 7.35 -11.71 -9.29
N ARG A 36 7.84 -11.87 -10.53
CA ARG A 36 7.08 -12.54 -11.58
C ARG A 36 7.18 -14.04 -11.40
N LEU A 37 6.05 -14.74 -11.37
CA LEU A 37 6.02 -16.20 -11.48
C LEU A 37 6.54 -16.61 -12.85
N ARG A 38 7.41 -17.63 -12.88
CA ARG A 38 7.80 -18.34 -14.10
C ARG A 38 7.61 -19.82 -13.89
N THR A 39 7.12 -20.51 -14.89
CA THR A 39 7.06 -21.97 -14.90
C THR A 39 8.37 -22.52 -15.46
N SER A 40 8.93 -23.50 -14.76
CA SER A 40 10.07 -24.28 -15.25
C SER A 40 9.63 -25.17 -16.42
N ARG A 41 10.58 -25.66 -17.22
CA ARG A 41 10.34 -26.64 -18.29
C ARG A 41 9.67 -27.93 -17.76
N SER A 42 9.86 -28.21 -16.47
CA SER A 42 9.24 -29.31 -15.73
C SER A 42 7.88 -28.96 -15.10
N GLY A 43 7.23 -27.86 -15.49
CA GLY A 43 5.93 -27.40 -14.98
C GLY A 43 5.94 -26.79 -13.57
N ARG A 44 7.05 -26.86 -12.84
CA ARG A 44 7.12 -26.35 -11.45
C ARG A 44 7.16 -24.82 -11.41
N PRO A 45 6.38 -24.16 -10.54
CA PRO A 45 6.46 -22.71 -10.36
C PRO A 45 7.81 -22.34 -9.74
N ARG A 46 8.46 -21.33 -10.33
CA ARG A 46 9.75 -20.78 -9.89
C ARG A 46 9.64 -19.27 -9.73
N ARG A 47 10.45 -18.76 -8.81
CA ARG A 47 10.65 -17.33 -8.60
C ARG A 47 11.38 -16.75 -9.81
N GLY A 48 10.68 -15.95 -10.60
CA GLY A 48 11.27 -15.19 -11.70
C GLY A 48 11.84 -13.86 -11.24
N LYS A 49 12.03 -12.93 -12.19
CA LYS A 49 12.62 -11.61 -11.93
C LYS A 49 11.82 -10.83 -10.87
N PRO A 50 12.48 -10.05 -9.99
CA PRO A 50 11.81 -9.20 -9.01
C PRO A 50 10.87 -8.20 -9.70
N CYS A 51 9.76 -7.88 -9.03
CA CYS A 51 8.79 -6.93 -9.54
C CYS A 51 9.34 -5.51 -9.40
N ARG A 52 9.62 -4.86 -10.53
CA ARG A 52 10.17 -3.48 -10.56
C ARG A 52 9.24 -2.46 -9.92
N ARG A 53 7.92 -2.68 -10.00
CA ARG A 53 6.91 -1.71 -9.53
C ARG A 53 6.80 -1.61 -8.01
N CYS A 54 6.93 -2.73 -7.31
CA CYS A 54 6.96 -2.75 -5.84
C CYS A 54 8.38 -2.91 -5.29
N ARG A 55 9.42 -2.90 -6.14
CA ARG A 55 10.82 -3.13 -5.77
C ARG A 55 10.97 -4.39 -4.90
N ALA A 56 10.42 -5.50 -5.37
CA ALA A 56 10.41 -6.79 -4.69
C ALA A 56 9.65 -6.90 -3.36
N SER A 57 9.04 -5.83 -2.85
CA SER A 57 8.27 -5.90 -1.59
C SER A 57 6.97 -6.69 -1.68
N GLY A 58 6.38 -6.80 -2.88
CA GLY A 58 5.04 -7.37 -3.06
C GLY A 58 3.90 -6.43 -2.63
N LEU A 59 4.22 -5.31 -1.99
CA LEU A 59 3.25 -4.40 -1.39
C LEU A 59 3.02 -3.14 -2.23
N ARG A 60 1.84 -2.55 -2.07
CA ARG A 60 1.44 -1.23 -2.56
C ARG A 60 1.06 -0.36 -1.36
N LEU A 61 1.67 0.81 -1.26
CA LEU A 61 1.34 1.80 -0.22
C LEU A 61 -0.03 2.44 -0.51
N ARG A 62 -0.95 2.37 0.47
CA ARG A 62 -2.20 3.14 0.50
C ARG A 62 -1.96 4.60 0.89
N VAL A 63 -2.99 5.44 0.75
CA VAL A 63 -2.92 6.91 0.95
C VAL A 63 -2.42 7.27 2.35
N GLY A 64 -2.93 6.64 3.41
CA GLY A 64 -2.47 6.92 4.78
C GLY A 64 -0.95 6.79 4.94
N ARG A 65 -0.37 5.67 4.49
CA ARG A 65 1.09 5.46 4.55
C ARG A 65 1.87 6.39 3.63
N ARG A 66 1.29 6.82 2.50
CA ARG A 66 1.91 7.82 1.61
C ARG A 66 2.04 9.16 2.29
N LEU A 67 0.99 9.63 2.96
CA LEU A 67 1.00 10.90 3.69
C LEU A 67 2.06 10.89 4.79
N THR A 68 2.12 9.84 5.61
CA THR A 68 3.14 9.75 6.67
C THR A 68 4.56 9.69 6.11
N ASN A 69 4.79 8.93 5.04
CA ASN A 69 6.11 8.88 4.40
C ASN A 69 6.50 10.22 3.78
N TYR A 70 5.55 10.95 3.20
CA TYR A 70 5.76 12.28 2.64
C TYR A 70 6.06 13.31 3.73
N ALA A 71 5.26 13.35 4.80
CA ALA A 71 5.49 14.22 5.95
C ALA A 71 6.86 13.98 6.61
N ARG A 72 7.27 12.70 6.74
CA ARG A 72 8.62 12.34 7.20
C ARG A 72 9.73 12.72 6.22
N GLY A 73 9.42 12.84 4.93
CA GLY A 73 10.33 13.40 3.93
C GLY A 73 10.56 14.87 4.19
N ILE A 74 9.47 15.66 4.19
CA ILE A 74 9.50 17.10 4.47
C ILE A 74 10.21 17.41 5.79
N HIS A 75 9.89 16.69 6.87
CA HIS A 75 10.52 16.92 8.16
C HIS A 75 12.04 16.71 8.10
N ARG A 76 12.51 15.65 7.43
CA ARG A 76 13.94 15.39 7.27
C ARG A 76 14.63 16.45 6.41
N ASP A 77 13.96 16.89 5.34
CA ASP A 77 14.49 17.91 4.43
C ASP A 77 14.57 19.28 5.12
N GLY A 78 13.63 19.59 6.03
CA GLY A 78 13.65 20.83 6.83
C GLY A 78 14.61 20.80 8.02
N THR A 79 15.07 19.63 8.45
CA THR A 79 16.07 19.47 9.53
C THR A 79 17.51 19.36 9.00
N ARG A 80 17.73 19.54 7.69
CA ARG A 80 19.03 19.40 7.03
C ARG A 80 19.67 20.75 6.73
#